data_AF-A0A5N0E8S1-F1
#
_entry.id   AF-A0A5N0E8S1-F1
#
_cell.length_a   1.000
_cell.length_b   1.000
_cell.length_c   1.000
_cell.angle_alpha   90.00
_cell.angle_beta   90.00
_cell.angle_gamma   90.00
#
_symmetry.space_group_name_H-M   'P 1'
#
loop_
_entity.id
_entity.type
_entity.pdbx_description
1 polymer ?
#
loop_
_entity_poly.entity_id
_entity_poly.type
_entity_poly.pdbx_seq_one_letter_code
_entity_poly.pdbx_strand_id
1 'polypeptide(L)'
;MRLRRTGDILLAAGILVFVAAIVTLIWTGHTALRYSADNDDTVPLWVICLTVFGGLAVAWLVPPKRDDELLPSDPRTTRQAWWLFALGLAFAVGYYLSPGGDTWFLGLKLALLLAIPLLFRLVSWREWYRVDTRGRWLRPMPAVLVFLALFTLFGHEYTGARPDLIALLAVFVLNAMLEEIFYRVWLQTRLEASYGRWPAIVLSALLYAAWHVTIHGGNGFGIDLATTLVHLGGYGLFLGYLWSRYRNPWLLFLVHGIINAPIPMLAAMW
;
A
#
# COMPACT_ATOMS: atom_id res chain seq x y z
N MET A 1 9.90 12.94 24.71
CA MET A 1 9.15 11.91 25.47
C MET A 1 7.69 11.76 25.02
N ARG A 2 6.92 12.86 24.86
CA ARG A 2 5.50 12.81 24.43
C ARG A 2 5.26 12.18 23.05
N LEU A 3 6.05 12.54 22.03
CA LEU A 3 5.93 11.98 20.67
C LEU A 3 6.20 10.48 20.61
N ARG A 4 7.19 9.99 21.38
CA ARG A 4 7.50 8.55 21.48
C ARG A 4 6.31 7.77 22.03
N ARG A 5 5.69 8.26 23.11
CA ARG A 5 4.48 7.65 23.68
C ARG A 5 3.30 7.65 22.70
N THR A 6 3.10 8.72 21.94
CA THR A 6 2.04 8.76 20.91
C THR A 6 2.33 7.76 19.79
N GLY A 7 3.58 7.66 19.32
CA GLY A 7 3.98 6.67 18.33
C GLY A 7 3.71 5.24 18.81
N ASP A 8 4.09 4.91 20.05
CA ASP A 8 3.86 3.58 20.63
C ASP A 8 2.37 3.24 20.71
N ILE A 9 1.51 4.20 21.09
CA ILE A 9 0.05 4.03 21.11
C ILE A 9 -0.49 3.79 19.69
N LEU A 10 -0.07 4.58 18.72
CA LEU A 10 -0.49 4.44 17.32
C LEU A 10 -0.09 3.08 16.75
N LEU A 11 1.12 2.62 17.07
CA LEU A 11 1.60 1.29 16.68
C LEU A 11 0.75 0.18 17.32
N ALA A 12 0.54 0.24 18.64
CA ALA A 12 -0.25 -0.75 19.35
C ALA A 12 -1.68 -0.82 18.80
N ALA A 13 -2.32 0.33 18.57
CA ALA A 13 -3.66 0.40 17.99
C ALA A 13 -3.69 -0.17 16.56
N GLY A 14 -2.72 0.17 15.71
CA GLY A 14 -2.67 -0.35 14.36
C GLY A 14 -2.41 -1.86 14.29
N ILE A 15 -1.53 -2.38 15.15
CA ILE A 15 -1.32 -3.84 15.29
C ILE A 15 -2.62 -4.52 15.74
N LEU A 16 -3.32 -3.95 16.72
CA LEU A 16 -4.59 -4.49 17.19
C LEU A 16 -5.63 -4.56 16.07
N VAL A 17 -5.68 -3.58 15.16
CA VAL A 17 -6.57 -3.61 13.99
C VAL A 17 -6.24 -4.78 13.07
N PHE A 18 -4.96 -5.00 12.74
CA PHE A 18 -4.55 -6.16 11.92
C PHE A 18 -4.89 -7.50 12.61
N VAL A 19 -4.58 -7.61 13.90
CA VAL A 19 -4.89 -8.83 14.68
C VAL A 19 -6.39 -9.08 14.73
N ALA A 20 -7.20 -8.04 14.98
CA ALA A 20 -8.65 -8.14 15.00
C ALA A 20 -9.21 -8.57 13.63
N ALA A 21 -8.67 -8.05 12.53
CA ALA A 21 -9.05 -8.47 11.18
C ALA A 21 -8.75 -9.96 10.94
N ILE A 22 -7.53 -10.42 11.25
CA ILE A 22 -7.14 -11.83 11.12
C ILE A 22 -8.03 -12.73 11.99
N VAL A 23 -8.24 -12.37 13.26
CA VAL A 23 -9.09 -13.12 14.19
C VAL A 23 -10.53 -13.19 13.69
N THR A 24 -11.06 -12.08 13.16
CA THR A 24 -12.41 -12.04 12.60
C THR A 24 -12.55 -13.01 11.42
N LEU A 25 -11.59 -13.02 10.49
CA LEU A 25 -11.61 -13.90 9.33
C LEU A 25 -11.52 -15.37 9.74
N ILE A 26 -10.64 -15.71 10.68
CA ILE A 26 -10.52 -17.09 11.20
C ILE A 26 -11.81 -17.50 11.92
N TRP A 27 -12.32 -16.66 12.82
CA TRP A 27 -13.50 -16.95 13.63
C TRP A 27 -14.76 -17.14 12.80
N THR A 28 -14.90 -16.38 11.72
CA THR A 28 -16.07 -16.45 10.83
C THR A 28 -15.92 -17.45 9.69
N GLY A 29 -14.77 -18.13 9.58
CA GLY A 29 -14.49 -19.11 8.51
C GLY A 29 -14.11 -18.50 7.16
N HIS A 30 -13.94 -17.18 7.06
CA HIS A 30 -13.56 -16.47 5.82
C HIS A 30 -12.05 -16.46 5.63
N THR A 31 -11.41 -17.63 5.59
CA THR A 31 -9.96 -17.76 5.37
C THR A 31 -9.58 -17.89 3.90
N ALA A 32 -10.55 -18.03 3.01
CA ALA A 32 -10.38 -17.92 1.56
C ALA A 32 -10.77 -16.49 1.15
N LEU A 33 -9.77 -15.65 0.92
CA LEU A 33 -9.93 -14.21 0.78
C LEU A 33 -10.29 -13.85 -0.66
N ARG A 34 -11.47 -13.27 -0.84
CA ARG A 34 -11.88 -12.70 -2.13
C ARG A 34 -11.06 -11.44 -2.43
N TYR A 35 -10.59 -11.33 -3.67
CA TYR A 35 -9.73 -10.22 -4.10
C TYR A 35 -10.32 -9.33 -5.19
N SER A 36 -11.48 -9.69 -5.74
CA SER A 36 -12.23 -8.87 -6.69
C SER A 36 -13.73 -9.15 -6.55
N ALA A 37 -14.57 -8.13 -6.74
CA ALA A 37 -16.01 -8.29 -6.86
C ALA A 37 -16.43 -8.92 -8.21
N ASP A 38 -15.53 -9.00 -9.20
CA ASP A 38 -15.85 -9.44 -10.56
C ASP A 38 -15.86 -10.97 -10.74
N ASN A 39 -15.28 -11.71 -9.80
CA ASN A 39 -15.27 -13.18 -9.79
C ASN A 39 -15.33 -13.72 -8.36
N ASP A 40 -15.56 -15.02 -8.23
CA ASP A 40 -15.63 -15.72 -6.94
C ASP A 40 -14.27 -16.35 -6.54
N ASP A 41 -13.19 -15.96 -7.21
CA ASP A 41 -11.86 -16.49 -6.93
C ASP A 41 -11.35 -15.99 -5.59
N THR A 42 -10.59 -16.84 -4.91
CA THR A 42 -10.10 -16.57 -3.57
C THR A 42 -8.64 -17.00 -3.39
N VAL A 43 -7.93 -16.24 -2.57
CA VAL A 43 -6.56 -16.57 -2.13
C VAL A 43 -6.60 -17.00 -0.66
N PRO A 44 -6.03 -18.15 -0.29
CA PRO A 44 -5.96 -18.55 1.12
C PRO A 44 -5.21 -17.54 1.98
N LEU A 45 -5.70 -17.26 3.18
CA LEU A 45 -5.10 -16.35 4.16
C LEU A 45 -3.61 -16.66 4.41
N TRP A 46 -3.26 -17.94 4.52
CA TRP A 46 -1.88 -18.36 4.78
C TRP A 46 -0.94 -18.03 3.61
N VAL A 47 -1.44 -18.00 2.36
CA VAL A 47 -0.66 -17.60 1.17
C VAL A 47 -0.30 -16.12 1.26
N ILE A 48 -1.26 -15.27 1.66
CA ILE A 48 -1.01 -13.84 1.88
C ILE A 48 0.07 -13.65 2.95
N CYS A 49 -0.08 -14.33 4.09
CA CYS A 49 0.93 -14.28 5.16
C CYS A 49 2.30 -14.75 4.66
N LEU A 50 2.36 -15.90 3.96
CA LEU A 50 3.61 -16.43 3.42
C LEU A 50 4.28 -15.45 2.45
N THR A 51 3.51 -14.83 1.57
CA THR A 51 4.01 -13.89 0.55
C THR A 51 4.59 -12.63 1.20
N VAL A 52 3.86 -12.03 2.13
CA VAL A 52 4.28 -10.82 2.86
C VAL A 52 5.47 -11.11 3.76
N PHE A 53 5.37 -12.12 4.63
CA PHE A 53 6.44 -12.43 5.59
C PHE A 53 7.67 -13.04 4.92
N GLY A 54 7.52 -13.79 3.83
CA GLY A 54 8.66 -14.29 3.04
C GLY A 54 9.48 -13.14 2.44
N GLY A 55 8.81 -12.17 1.82
CA GLY A 55 9.47 -10.96 1.30
C GLY A 55 10.14 -10.13 2.42
N LEU A 56 9.44 -9.93 3.55
CA LEU A 56 9.98 -9.19 4.69
C LEU A 56 11.18 -9.88 5.34
N ALA A 57 11.14 -11.22 5.49
CA ALA A 57 12.24 -11.99 6.06
C ALA A 57 13.52 -11.82 5.24
N VAL A 58 13.42 -11.89 3.90
CA VAL A 58 14.56 -11.63 3.03
C VAL A 58 15.00 -10.16 3.12
N ALA A 59 14.06 -9.22 3.21
CA ALA A 59 14.39 -7.80 3.36
C ALA A 59 15.16 -7.51 4.66
N TRP A 60 14.96 -8.30 5.73
CA TRP A 60 15.71 -8.17 6.99
C TRP A 60 17.13 -8.70 6.89
N LEU A 61 17.37 -9.70 6.05
CA LEU A 61 18.71 -10.26 5.81
C LEU A 61 19.59 -9.34 4.95
N VAL A 62 18.98 -8.42 4.19
CA VAL A 62 19.73 -7.46 3.37
C VAL A 62 20.07 -6.19 4.16
N PRO A 63 21.37 -5.87 4.36
CA PRO A 63 21.76 -4.72 5.14
C PRO A 63 21.44 -3.39 4.44
N PRO A 64 21.04 -2.35 5.19
CA PRO A 64 20.87 -1.01 4.65
C PRO A 64 22.21 -0.43 4.26
N LYS A 65 22.20 0.54 3.35
CA LYS A 65 23.45 1.23 2.97
C LYS A 65 23.82 2.33 3.95
N ARG A 66 22.82 3.04 4.45
CA ARG A 66 22.93 4.23 5.29
C ARG A 66 21.62 4.42 6.02
N ASP A 67 21.70 4.97 7.23
CA ASP A 67 20.54 5.59 7.85
C ASP A 67 20.19 6.85 7.06
N ASP A 68 18.96 6.93 6.57
CA ASP A 68 18.48 8.16 5.97
C ASP A 68 18.27 9.19 7.05
N GLU A 69 18.71 10.42 6.79
CA GLU A 69 18.22 11.57 7.53
C GLU A 69 16.71 11.64 7.30
N LEU A 70 15.96 11.27 8.34
CA LEU A 70 14.53 11.52 8.38
C LEU A 70 14.30 13.01 8.20
N LEU A 71 13.14 13.37 7.63
CA LEU A 71 12.72 14.76 7.65
C LEU A 71 12.75 15.29 9.10
N PRO A 72 13.05 16.58 9.30
CA PRO A 72 12.99 17.18 10.62
C PRO A 72 11.62 16.93 11.28
N SER A 73 11.66 16.44 12.51
CA SER A 73 10.48 16.28 13.36
C SER A 73 10.00 17.64 13.86
N ASP A 74 9.43 18.45 12.97
CA ASP A 74 8.90 19.77 13.28
C ASP A 74 7.34 19.80 13.23
N PRO A 75 6.70 20.85 13.79
CA PRO A 75 5.25 20.98 13.78
C PRO A 75 4.62 21.08 12.39
N ARG A 76 5.36 21.57 11.39
CA ARG A 76 4.87 21.69 10.01
C ARG A 76 4.81 20.31 9.35
N THR A 77 5.87 19.51 9.47
CA THR A 77 5.92 18.12 8.98
C THR A 77 4.80 17.29 9.60
N THR A 78 4.58 17.43 10.91
CA THR A 78 3.51 16.74 11.62
C THR A 78 2.12 17.16 11.11
N ARG A 79 1.91 18.46 10.87
CA ARG A 79 0.65 18.97 10.31
C ARG A 79 0.41 18.46 8.89
N GLN A 80 1.45 18.43 8.06
CA GLN A 80 1.36 17.87 6.70
C GLN A 80 1.01 16.39 6.73
N ALA A 81 1.60 15.61 7.65
CA ALA A 81 1.29 14.20 7.82
C ALA A 81 -0.20 13.98 8.12
N TRP A 82 -0.77 14.76 9.05
CA TRP A 82 -2.21 14.66 9.38
C TRP A 82 -3.13 15.13 8.27
N TRP A 83 -2.76 16.18 7.52
CA TRP A 83 -3.56 16.58 6.35
C TRP A 83 -3.56 15.50 5.27
N LEU A 84 -2.40 14.91 4.97
CA LEU A 84 -2.31 13.80 4.01
C LEU A 84 -3.09 12.58 4.51
N PHE A 85 -2.99 12.25 5.80
CA PHE A 85 -3.78 11.17 6.39
C PHE A 85 -5.28 11.44 6.26
N ALA A 86 -5.73 12.66 6.57
CA ALA A 86 -7.12 13.06 6.44
C ALA A 86 -7.60 13.00 4.98
N LEU A 87 -6.76 13.36 4.00
CA LEU A 87 -7.10 13.25 2.58
C LEU A 87 -7.21 11.79 2.11
N GLY A 88 -6.31 10.91 2.55
CA GLY A 88 -6.42 9.48 2.27
C GLY A 88 -7.65 8.85 2.91
N LEU A 89 -8.02 9.30 4.12
CA LEU A 89 -9.24 8.84 4.81
C LEU A 89 -10.50 9.37 4.12
N ALA A 90 -10.49 10.65 3.73
CA ALA A 90 -11.57 11.25 2.96
C ALA A 90 -11.74 10.57 1.60
N PHE A 91 -10.67 10.07 0.98
CA PHE A 91 -10.77 9.27 -0.23
C PHE A 91 -11.45 7.93 0.03
N ALA A 92 -11.03 7.19 1.05
CA ALA A 92 -11.65 5.91 1.42
C ALA A 92 -13.14 6.06 1.73
N VAL A 93 -13.49 7.01 2.61
CA VAL A 93 -14.88 7.28 3.00
C VAL A 93 -15.68 7.84 1.84
N GLY A 94 -15.12 8.82 1.11
CA GLY A 94 -15.79 9.47 0.00
C GLY A 94 -16.10 8.51 -1.14
N TYR A 95 -15.20 7.57 -1.45
CA TYR A 95 -15.44 6.57 -2.48
C TYR A 95 -16.48 5.54 -2.04
N TYR A 96 -16.41 5.07 -0.78
CA TYR A 96 -17.42 4.17 -0.21
C TYR A 96 -18.83 4.77 -0.21
N LEU A 97 -18.96 6.07 0.05
CA LEU A 97 -20.25 6.78 0.03
C LEU A 97 -20.68 7.27 -1.35
N SER A 98 -19.80 7.18 -2.35
CA SER A 98 -20.12 7.59 -3.72
C SER A 98 -21.03 6.55 -4.40
N PRO A 99 -21.70 6.91 -5.50
CA PRO A 99 -22.41 5.96 -6.34
C PRO A 99 -21.52 4.84 -6.94
N GLY A 100 -20.22 4.88 -6.73
CA GLY A 100 -19.24 3.93 -7.26
C GLY A 100 -18.85 4.22 -8.71
N GLY A 101 -18.13 3.27 -9.30
CA GLY A 101 -17.68 3.34 -10.70
C GLY A 101 -16.44 4.19 -10.94
N ASP A 102 -15.93 4.08 -12.17
CA ASP A 102 -14.60 4.56 -12.56
C ASP A 102 -14.46 6.09 -12.49
N THR A 103 -15.52 6.83 -12.84
CA THR A 103 -15.49 8.31 -12.82
C THR A 103 -15.35 8.85 -11.41
N TRP A 104 -16.11 8.31 -10.45
CA TRP A 104 -16.02 8.72 -9.04
C TRP A 104 -14.69 8.29 -8.43
N PHE A 105 -14.26 7.06 -8.73
CA PHE A 105 -12.95 6.56 -8.32
C PHE A 105 -11.83 7.49 -8.79
N LEU A 106 -11.76 7.76 -10.09
CA LEU A 106 -10.71 8.59 -10.69
C LEU A 106 -10.77 10.03 -10.20
N GLY A 107 -11.98 10.62 -10.16
CA GLY A 107 -12.19 11.99 -9.73
C GLY A 107 -11.75 12.22 -8.29
N LEU A 108 -12.20 11.37 -7.36
CA LEU A 108 -11.82 11.47 -5.95
C LEU A 108 -10.33 11.18 -5.75
N LYS A 109 -9.77 10.19 -6.45
CA LYS A 109 -8.35 9.83 -6.36
C LYS A 109 -7.46 10.98 -6.80
N LEU A 110 -7.73 11.56 -7.98
CA LEU A 110 -6.94 12.68 -8.51
C LEU A 110 -7.14 13.95 -7.66
N ALA A 111 -8.34 14.23 -7.18
CA ALA A 111 -8.59 15.40 -6.35
C ALA A 111 -7.87 15.30 -4.99
N LEU A 112 -8.11 14.21 -4.26
CA LEU A 112 -7.70 14.05 -2.86
C LEU A 112 -6.25 13.58 -2.71
N LEU A 113 -5.78 12.69 -3.60
CA LEU A 113 -4.43 12.12 -3.51
C LEU A 113 -3.39 12.86 -4.37
N LEU A 114 -3.78 13.79 -5.24
CA LEU A 114 -2.84 14.52 -6.10
C LEU A 114 -3.05 16.04 -6.09
N ALA A 115 -4.22 16.53 -6.53
CA ALA A 115 -4.45 17.95 -6.76
C ALA A 115 -4.40 18.76 -5.47
N ILE A 116 -5.16 18.39 -4.43
CA ILE A 116 -5.19 19.11 -3.15
C ILE A 116 -3.81 19.13 -2.47
N PRO A 117 -3.07 18.00 -2.33
CA PRO A 117 -1.73 18.01 -1.77
C PRO A 117 -0.77 19.01 -2.46
N LEU A 118 -0.85 19.12 -3.79
CA LEU A 118 -0.01 20.02 -4.58
C LEU A 118 -0.46 21.48 -4.53
N LEU A 119 -1.76 21.75 -4.71
CA LEU A 119 -2.33 23.09 -4.72
C LEU A 119 -2.15 23.80 -3.38
N PHE A 120 -2.35 23.08 -2.27
CA PHE A 120 -2.15 23.60 -0.91
C PHE A 120 -0.69 23.50 -0.44
N ARG A 121 0.24 23.09 -1.33
CA ARG A 121 1.67 22.98 -1.06
C ARG A 121 1.99 22.18 0.20
N LEU A 122 1.19 21.14 0.46
CA LEU A 122 1.47 20.16 1.52
C LEU A 122 2.72 19.33 1.14
N VAL A 123 2.91 19.12 -0.15
CA VAL A 123 3.97 18.33 -0.76
C VAL A 123 4.46 19.00 -2.05
N SER A 124 5.61 18.56 -2.54
CA SER A 124 6.09 18.87 -3.88
C SER A 124 6.13 17.62 -4.75
N TRP A 125 5.69 17.74 -6.01
CA TRP A 125 5.88 16.70 -7.02
C TRP A 125 7.35 16.29 -7.18
N ARG A 126 8.29 17.20 -6.86
CA ARG A 126 9.72 16.92 -6.96
C ARG A 126 10.26 15.94 -5.92
N GLU A 127 9.50 15.68 -4.86
CA GLU A 127 9.95 14.85 -3.74
C GLU A 127 10.24 13.40 -4.17
N TRP A 128 9.47 12.81 -5.10
CA TRP A 128 9.62 11.39 -5.44
C TRP A 128 10.80 11.11 -6.39
N TYR A 129 11.02 11.93 -7.41
CA TYR A 129 12.09 11.67 -8.39
C TYR A 129 13.46 12.21 -7.95
N ARG A 130 13.51 13.05 -6.92
CA ARG A 130 14.77 13.54 -6.32
C ARG A 130 15.34 12.60 -5.26
N VAL A 131 14.67 11.49 -4.97
CA VAL A 131 15.16 10.49 -4.03
C VAL A 131 16.47 9.92 -4.55
N ASP A 132 17.54 10.08 -3.77
CA ASP A 132 18.84 9.51 -4.12
C ASP A 132 18.84 7.99 -3.90
N THR A 133 18.87 7.26 -5.01
CA THR A 133 18.89 5.81 -5.04
C THR A 133 20.29 5.23 -5.25
N ARG A 134 21.35 6.06 -5.30
CA ARG A 134 22.72 5.63 -5.64
C ARG A 134 23.24 4.57 -4.69
N GLY A 135 23.45 3.37 -5.25
CA GLY A 135 23.90 2.16 -4.54
C GLY A 135 22.88 1.58 -3.56
N ARG A 136 21.62 2.02 -3.63
CA ARG A 136 20.46 1.38 -3.00
C ARG A 136 19.52 0.76 -4.02
N TRP A 137 19.67 1.10 -5.30
CA TRP A 137 18.79 0.68 -6.39
C TRP A 137 18.42 -0.80 -6.36
N LEU A 138 19.42 -1.69 -6.38
CA LEU A 138 19.19 -3.14 -6.42
C LEU A 138 19.14 -3.82 -5.04
N ARG A 139 19.33 -3.08 -3.95
CA ARG A 139 19.35 -3.69 -2.61
C ARG A 139 18.02 -4.35 -2.22
N PRO A 140 16.84 -3.79 -2.50
CA PRO A 140 15.58 -4.47 -2.21
C PRO A 140 15.33 -5.68 -3.10
N MET A 141 16.12 -5.87 -4.18
CA MET A 141 15.81 -6.82 -5.24
C MET A 141 15.60 -8.25 -4.73
N PRO A 142 16.43 -8.82 -3.82
CA PRO A 142 16.17 -10.16 -3.31
C PRO A 142 14.79 -10.29 -2.64
N ALA A 143 14.41 -9.31 -1.82
CA ALA A 143 13.10 -9.30 -1.15
C ALA A 143 11.95 -9.13 -2.15
N VAL A 144 12.13 -8.26 -3.14
CA VAL A 144 11.17 -8.05 -4.24
C VAL A 144 10.98 -9.32 -5.05
N LEU A 145 12.06 -10.00 -5.42
CA LEU A 145 12.01 -11.24 -6.20
C LEU A 145 11.31 -12.35 -5.42
N VAL A 146 11.61 -12.52 -4.12
CA VAL A 146 10.92 -13.52 -3.29
C VAL A 146 9.43 -13.19 -3.16
N PHE A 147 9.07 -11.93 -2.91
CA PHE A 147 7.68 -11.51 -2.84
C PHE A 147 6.95 -11.80 -4.16
N LEU A 148 7.50 -11.37 -5.30
CA LEU A 148 6.90 -11.55 -6.62
C LEU A 148 6.84 -13.03 -7.04
N ALA A 149 7.85 -13.82 -6.68
CA ALA A 149 7.85 -15.26 -6.93
C ALA A 149 6.73 -15.95 -6.16
N LEU A 150 6.58 -15.67 -4.85
CA LEU A 150 5.48 -16.22 -4.04
C LEU A 150 4.11 -15.72 -4.54
N PHE A 151 3.99 -14.42 -4.84
CA PHE A 151 2.78 -13.82 -5.39
C PHE A 151 2.37 -14.46 -6.71
N THR A 152 3.32 -14.77 -7.58
CA THR A 152 3.05 -15.38 -8.90
C THR A 152 2.79 -16.88 -8.78
N LEU A 153 3.55 -17.59 -7.94
CA LEU A 153 3.42 -19.03 -7.74
C LEU A 153 2.07 -19.43 -7.15
N PHE A 154 1.57 -18.61 -6.22
CA PHE A 154 0.25 -18.82 -5.59
C PHE A 154 -0.82 -17.88 -6.16
N GLY A 155 -0.50 -17.12 -7.19
CA GLY A 155 -1.44 -16.30 -7.93
C GLY A 155 -2.30 -17.16 -8.86
N HIS A 156 -3.37 -16.56 -9.39
CA HIS A 156 -4.28 -17.24 -10.29
C HIS A 156 -3.85 -17.07 -11.75
N GLU A 157 -4.29 -18.00 -12.60
CA GLU A 157 -4.16 -17.84 -14.04
C GLU A 157 -5.00 -16.66 -14.53
N TYR A 158 -4.50 -15.96 -15.54
CA TYR A 158 -5.25 -14.91 -16.18
C TYR A 158 -6.16 -15.50 -17.26
N THR A 159 -7.47 -15.48 -17.02
CA THR A 159 -8.51 -15.97 -17.94
C THR A 159 -9.27 -14.84 -18.63
N GLY A 160 -8.88 -13.59 -18.38
CA GLY A 160 -9.52 -12.40 -18.93
C GLY A 160 -9.22 -12.15 -20.42
N ALA A 161 -9.96 -11.22 -21.01
CA ALA A 161 -9.69 -10.75 -22.36
C ALA A 161 -8.34 -10.02 -22.42
N ARG A 162 -7.64 -10.10 -23.56
CA ARG A 162 -6.34 -9.42 -23.75
C ARG A 162 -6.40 -7.96 -23.25
N PRO A 163 -5.52 -7.57 -22.32
CA PRO A 163 -5.59 -6.24 -21.73
C PRO A 163 -5.15 -5.17 -22.73
N ASP A 164 -5.88 -4.06 -22.74
CA ASP A 164 -5.53 -2.89 -23.53
C ASP A 164 -4.29 -2.18 -22.97
N LEU A 165 -3.36 -1.80 -23.84
CA LEU A 165 -2.10 -1.16 -23.43
C LEU A 165 -2.34 0.19 -22.74
N ILE A 166 -3.31 0.98 -23.21
CA ILE A 166 -3.60 2.29 -22.62
C ILE A 166 -4.19 2.09 -21.22
N ALA A 167 -5.11 1.14 -21.06
CA ALA A 167 -5.65 0.76 -19.75
C ALA A 167 -4.55 0.28 -18.79
N LEU A 168 -3.62 -0.56 -19.23
CA LEU A 168 -2.48 -1.01 -18.43
C LEU A 168 -1.59 0.14 -17.96
N LEU A 169 -1.24 1.06 -18.88
CA LEU A 169 -0.45 2.23 -18.54
C LEU A 169 -1.19 3.15 -17.58
N ALA A 170 -2.50 3.33 -17.76
CA ALA A 170 -3.34 4.10 -16.85
C ALA A 170 -3.37 3.48 -15.45
N VAL A 171 -3.59 2.16 -15.35
CA VAL A 171 -3.54 1.41 -14.08
C VAL A 171 -2.16 1.56 -13.41
N PHE A 172 -1.08 1.43 -14.17
CA PHE A 172 0.27 1.60 -13.62
C PHE A 172 0.49 3.02 -13.07
N VAL A 173 0.14 4.06 -13.83
CA VAL A 173 0.35 5.45 -13.40
C VAL A 173 -0.57 5.82 -12.23
N LEU A 174 -1.84 5.47 -12.29
CA LEU A 174 -2.86 5.91 -11.33
C LEU A 174 -2.92 5.06 -10.07
N ASN A 175 -2.63 3.76 -10.16
CA ASN A 175 -2.73 2.85 -9.02
C ASN A 175 -1.35 2.52 -8.47
N ALA A 176 -0.34 2.24 -9.29
CA ALA A 176 1.00 1.95 -8.75
C ALA A 176 1.78 3.23 -8.43
N MET A 177 1.97 4.13 -9.41
CA MET A 177 2.83 5.30 -9.19
C MET A 177 2.20 6.32 -8.24
N LEU A 178 0.97 6.78 -8.53
CA LEU A 178 0.31 7.81 -7.72
C LEU A 178 0.12 7.35 -6.28
N GLU A 179 -0.32 6.12 -6.04
CA GLU A 179 -0.54 5.64 -4.68
C GLU A 179 0.77 5.49 -3.91
N GLU A 180 1.83 4.92 -4.51
CA GLU A 180 3.11 4.81 -3.80
C GLU A 180 3.75 6.20 -3.54
N ILE A 181 3.56 7.17 -4.45
CA ILE A 181 3.96 8.56 -4.21
C ILE A 181 3.18 9.13 -3.02
N PHE A 182 1.86 8.97 -3.00
CA PHE A 182 1.03 9.53 -1.93
C PHE A 182 1.29 8.83 -0.58
N TYR A 183 1.12 7.52 -0.53
CA TYR A 183 1.15 6.76 0.72
C TYR A 183 2.56 6.59 1.27
N ARG A 184 3.58 6.38 0.42
CA ARG A 184 4.96 6.13 0.89
C ARG A 184 5.79 7.40 0.89
N VAL A 185 5.95 8.01 -0.28
CA VAL A 185 6.86 9.16 -0.41
C VAL A 185 6.35 10.33 0.42
N TRP A 186 5.07 10.69 0.29
CA TRP A 186 4.53 11.86 0.97
C TRP A 186 4.08 11.57 2.40
N LEU A 187 3.11 10.67 2.59
CA LEU A 187 2.48 10.41 3.87
C LEU A 187 3.41 9.68 4.84
N GLN A 188 3.90 8.49 4.47
CA GLN A 188 4.70 7.67 5.38
C GLN A 188 5.97 8.39 5.82
N THR A 189 6.74 9.02 4.91
CA THR A 189 7.96 9.75 5.28
C THR A 189 7.73 10.83 6.35
N ARG A 190 6.60 11.53 6.29
CA ARG A 190 6.24 12.56 7.27
C ARG A 190 5.75 11.94 8.59
N LEU A 191 4.98 10.86 8.54
CA LEU A 191 4.62 10.10 9.73
C LEU A 191 5.86 9.50 10.42
N GLU A 192 6.86 9.05 9.66
CA GLU A 192 8.12 8.51 10.20
C GLU A 192 8.91 9.57 10.96
N ALA A 193 8.95 10.79 10.42
CA ALA A 193 9.56 11.93 11.09
C ALA A 193 8.86 12.29 12.40
N SER A 194 7.52 12.24 12.45
CA SER A 194 6.74 12.65 13.62
C SER A 194 6.59 11.57 14.70
N TYR A 195 6.45 10.30 14.31
CA TYR A 195 6.03 9.21 15.18
C TYR A 195 6.95 8.00 15.16
N GLY A 196 7.91 7.95 14.24
CA GLY A 196 8.83 6.83 14.07
C GLY A 196 8.41 5.85 12.98
N ARG A 197 9.35 4.94 12.66
CA ARG A 197 9.27 4.06 11.48
C ARG A 197 8.05 3.13 11.49
N TRP A 198 7.90 2.35 12.55
CA TRP A 198 6.85 1.33 12.62
C TRP A 198 5.43 1.89 12.68
N PRO A 199 5.10 2.91 13.51
CA PRO A 199 3.77 3.52 13.49
C PRO A 199 3.42 4.06 12.10
N ALA A 200 4.36 4.69 11.40
CA ALA A 200 4.13 5.24 10.07
C ALA A 200 3.84 4.16 9.02
N ILE A 201 4.60 3.05 9.02
CA ILE A 201 4.37 1.91 8.12
C ILE A 201 2.97 1.35 8.35
N VAL A 202 2.61 1.08 9.61
CA VAL A 202 1.32 0.47 9.97
C VAL A 202 0.16 1.39 9.59
N LEU A 203 0.22 2.68 9.94
CA LEU A 203 -0.86 3.63 9.62
C LEU A 203 -1.02 3.84 8.11
N SER A 204 0.08 3.96 7.37
CA SER A 204 0.03 4.11 5.90
C SER A 204 -0.51 2.85 5.23
N ALA A 205 -0.16 1.65 5.73
CA ALA A 205 -0.67 0.39 5.22
C ALA A 205 -2.18 0.22 5.47
N LEU A 206 -2.66 0.53 6.68
CA LEU A 206 -4.09 0.49 7.01
C LEU A 206 -4.89 1.48 6.16
N LEU A 207 -4.40 2.70 5.98
CA LEU A 207 -5.08 3.72 5.19
C LEU A 207 -5.13 3.39 3.70
N TYR A 208 -4.03 2.82 3.17
CA TYR A 208 -3.98 2.29 1.81
C TYR A 208 -4.99 1.16 1.62
N ALA A 209 -5.07 0.22 2.55
CA ALA A 209 -6.01 -0.90 2.46
C ALA A 209 -7.49 -0.48 2.56
N ALA A 210 -7.80 0.49 3.42
CA ALA A 210 -9.18 0.83 3.79
C ALA A 210 -10.09 1.18 2.61
N TRP A 211 -9.60 1.86 1.57
CA TRP A 211 -10.45 2.25 0.43
C TRP A 211 -10.83 1.06 -0.46
N HIS A 212 -10.04 -0.02 -0.45
CA HIS A 212 -10.26 -1.18 -1.31
C HIS A 212 -11.49 -2.00 -0.91
N VAL A 213 -12.03 -1.79 0.30
CA VAL A 213 -13.28 -2.45 0.74
C VAL A 213 -14.41 -2.21 -0.27
N THR A 214 -14.40 -1.06 -0.95
CA THR A 214 -15.42 -0.66 -1.92
C THR A 214 -15.37 -1.47 -3.22
N ILE A 215 -14.26 -2.17 -3.51
CA ILE A 215 -14.06 -2.93 -4.78
C ILE A 215 -13.86 -4.45 -4.58
N HIS A 216 -13.56 -4.91 -3.37
CA HIS A 216 -13.42 -6.35 -3.07
C HIS A 216 -14.75 -7.06 -2.73
N GLY A 217 -15.85 -6.31 -2.61
CA GLY A 217 -17.05 -6.68 -1.86
C GLY A 217 -17.67 -8.08 -2.11
N GLY A 218 -18.54 -8.50 -1.21
CA GLY A 218 -19.39 -9.69 -1.42
C GLY A 218 -19.79 -10.44 -0.15
N ASN A 219 -19.05 -10.27 0.95
CA ASN A 219 -19.34 -10.93 2.23
C ASN A 219 -19.84 -9.95 3.31
N GLY A 220 -20.09 -8.70 2.91
CA GLY A 220 -20.56 -7.63 3.79
C GLY A 220 -19.40 -6.81 4.35
N PHE A 221 -19.69 -5.54 4.64
CA PHE A 221 -18.67 -4.52 4.95
C PHE A 221 -17.63 -4.97 5.99
N GLY A 222 -18.04 -5.62 7.08
CA GLY A 222 -17.11 -6.04 8.14
C GLY A 222 -16.10 -7.09 7.67
N ILE A 223 -16.55 -8.09 6.91
CA ILE A 223 -15.69 -9.15 6.37
C ILE A 223 -14.83 -8.62 5.23
N ASP A 224 -15.40 -7.81 4.34
CA ASP A 224 -14.69 -7.23 3.21
C ASP A 224 -13.60 -6.24 3.68
N LEU A 225 -13.87 -5.49 4.75
CA LEU A 225 -12.87 -4.63 5.40
C LEU A 225 -11.77 -5.47 6.04
N ALA A 226 -12.11 -6.50 6.81
CA ALA A 226 -11.11 -7.39 7.40
C ALA A 226 -10.23 -8.04 6.32
N THR A 227 -10.86 -8.47 5.22
CA THR A 227 -10.19 -9.06 4.05
C THR A 227 -9.19 -8.09 3.43
N THR A 228 -9.61 -6.87 3.11
CA THR A 228 -8.73 -5.86 2.49
C THR A 228 -7.62 -5.40 3.42
N LEU A 229 -7.89 -5.26 4.72
CA LEU A 229 -6.87 -4.96 5.72
C LEU A 229 -5.80 -6.05 5.78
N VAL A 230 -6.17 -7.33 5.78
CA VAL A 230 -5.17 -8.40 5.82
C VAL A 230 -4.44 -8.57 4.50
N HIS A 231 -5.18 -8.56 3.39
CA HIS A 231 -4.63 -8.76 2.05
C HIS A 231 -3.79 -7.57 1.59
N LEU A 232 -4.44 -6.45 1.32
CA LEU A 232 -3.79 -5.28 0.75
C LEU A 232 -3.07 -4.44 1.81
N GLY A 233 -3.53 -4.47 3.06
CA GLY A 233 -2.76 -3.92 4.17
C GLY A 233 -1.48 -4.72 4.41
N GLY A 234 -1.51 -6.06 4.25
CA GLY A 234 -0.31 -6.88 4.26
C GLY A 234 0.70 -6.49 3.18
N TYR A 235 0.24 -6.29 1.94
CA TYR A 235 1.09 -5.76 0.86
C TYR A 235 1.60 -4.34 1.18
N GLY A 236 0.76 -3.50 1.77
CA GLY A 236 1.12 -2.18 2.26
C GLY A 236 2.21 -2.20 3.34
N LEU A 237 2.21 -3.19 4.25
CA LEU A 237 3.27 -3.39 5.24
C LEU A 237 4.60 -3.74 4.55
N PHE A 238 4.58 -4.63 3.56
CA PHE A 238 5.76 -5.00 2.78
C PHE A 238 6.34 -3.79 2.03
N LEU A 239 5.52 -3.09 1.25
CA LEU A 239 5.92 -1.89 0.49
C LEU A 239 6.38 -0.76 1.41
N GLY A 240 5.66 -0.53 2.51
CA GLY A 240 6.03 0.46 3.52
C GLY A 240 7.37 0.15 4.19
N TYR A 241 7.63 -1.13 4.49
CA TYR A 241 8.94 -1.54 5.02
C TYR A 241 10.06 -1.30 4.00
N LEU A 242 9.87 -1.72 2.74
CA LEU A 242 10.86 -1.49 1.68
C LEU A 242 11.14 0.02 1.49
N TRP A 243 10.10 0.85 1.49
CA TRP A 243 10.26 2.30 1.45
C TRP A 243 11.10 2.81 2.62
N SER A 244 10.69 2.47 3.84
CA SER A 244 11.34 2.92 5.08
C SER A 244 12.83 2.57 5.10
N ARG A 245 13.18 1.37 4.63
CA ARG A 245 14.53 0.80 4.74
C ARG A 245 15.41 1.11 3.53
N TYR A 246 14.86 1.28 2.33
CA TYR A 246 15.66 1.44 1.11
C TYR A 246 15.47 2.75 0.35
N ARG A 247 14.36 3.48 0.57
CA ARG A 247 13.98 4.71 -0.17
C ARG A 247 14.13 4.54 -1.69
N ASN A 248 13.60 3.45 -2.23
CA ASN A 248 13.61 3.23 -3.67
C ASN A 248 12.17 3.23 -4.21
N PRO A 249 11.66 4.36 -4.75
CA PRO A 249 10.28 4.43 -5.23
C PRO A 249 10.07 3.56 -6.48
N TRP A 250 11.10 3.36 -7.30
CA TRP A 250 11.00 2.64 -8.57
C TRP A 250 10.69 1.16 -8.39
N LEU A 251 11.29 0.51 -7.39
CA LEU A 251 10.97 -0.87 -7.08
C LEU A 251 9.59 -1.01 -6.43
N LEU A 252 9.09 0.01 -5.74
CA LEU A 252 7.70 0.01 -5.25
C LEU A 252 6.72 0.12 -6.40
N PHE A 253 6.97 1.03 -7.37
CA PHE A 253 6.16 1.15 -8.58
C PHE A 253 6.14 -0.17 -9.36
N LEU A 254 7.28 -0.85 -9.50
CA LEU A 254 7.37 -2.14 -10.16
C LEU A 254 6.54 -3.20 -9.42
N VAL A 255 6.73 -3.37 -8.12
CA VAL A 255 6.02 -4.39 -7.33
C VAL A 255 4.51 -4.13 -7.34
N HIS A 256 4.10 -2.90 -7.02
CA HIS A 256 2.68 -2.53 -7.02
C HIS A 256 2.08 -2.61 -8.43
N GLY A 257 2.85 -2.24 -9.46
CA GLY A 257 2.47 -2.41 -10.86
C GLY A 257 2.17 -3.88 -11.19
N ILE A 258 3.03 -4.82 -10.76
CA ILE A 258 2.81 -6.25 -10.96
C ILE A 258 1.66 -6.79 -10.10
N ILE A 259 1.43 -6.26 -8.90
CA ILE A 259 0.24 -6.62 -8.11
C ILE A 259 -1.05 -6.26 -8.87
N ASN A 260 -1.10 -5.07 -9.49
CA ASN A 260 -2.28 -4.61 -10.25
C ASN A 260 -2.38 -5.22 -11.65
N ALA A 261 -1.23 -5.57 -12.25
CA ALA A 261 -1.13 -6.21 -13.55
C ALA A 261 -0.20 -7.43 -13.44
N PRO A 262 -0.70 -8.58 -12.96
CA PRO A 262 0.09 -9.78 -12.73
C PRO A 262 0.80 -10.28 -13.99
N ILE A 263 1.91 -10.99 -13.79
CA ILE A 263 2.74 -11.53 -14.89
C ILE A 263 1.91 -12.32 -15.92
N PRO A 264 0.97 -13.21 -15.53
CA PRO A 264 0.11 -13.90 -16.50
C PRO A 264 -0.72 -12.96 -17.38
N MET A 265 -1.22 -11.85 -16.82
CA MET A 265 -1.98 -10.83 -17.56
C MET A 265 -1.09 -10.08 -18.56
N LEU A 266 0.14 -9.72 -18.15
CA LEU A 266 1.12 -9.10 -19.05
C LEU A 266 1.58 -10.05 -20.15
N ALA A 267 1.72 -11.34 -19.86
CA ALA A 267 2.08 -12.36 -20.83
C ALA A 267 0.99 -12.55 -21.89
N ALA A 268 -0.29 -12.45 -21.51
CA ALA A 268 -1.43 -12.53 -22.43
C ALA A 268 -1.55 -11.35 -23.41
N MET A 269 -0.66 -10.35 -23.34
CA MET A 269 -0.57 -9.26 -24.31
C MET A 269 0.04 -9.68 -25.65
N TRP A 270 0.68 -10.84 -25.74
CA TRP A 270 1.42 -11.32 -26.91
C TRP A 270 0.84 -12.64 -27.41
#